data_AF-A0A6P0NUH8-F1
#
_entry.id   AF-A0A6P0NUH8-F1
#
_cell.length_a   1.000
_cell.length_b   1.000
_cell.length_c   1.000
_cell.angle_alpha   90.00
_cell.angle_beta   90.00
_cell.angle_gamma   90.00
#
_symmetry.space_group_name_H-M   'P 1'
#
loop_
_entity.id
_entity.type
_entity.pdbx_description
1 polymer ?
#
loop_
_entity_poly.entity_id
_entity_poly.type
_entity_poly.pdbx_seq_one_letter_code
_entity_poly.pdbx_strand_id
1 'polypeptide(L)'
;MKFNQSKSMTKQYQEFNEQRILSHGSKNESLEETIERIKQRIIQTGDKPHVTVARQLELLNELAGFPLGQFLLQNSGLNGYWTDYVMEHQYQGRVTGIDTEGRSLTELEKFILNKSLMFLASQQRYAHFGKVIQNYVEEDIVFASLPSGVIRDLLKLDFTGVENFRLVGIDIDSESLELAKKLAEEYG
;
A
#
# COMPACT_ATOMS: atom_id res chain seq x y z
N MET A 1 0.35 37.08 -23.20
CA MET A 1 -0.75 36.10 -23.05
C MET A 1 -0.31 35.08 -22.01
N LYS A 2 -0.83 35.15 -20.78
CA LYS A 2 -0.38 34.28 -19.67
C LYS A 2 -1.04 32.90 -19.81
N PHE A 3 -0.23 31.86 -19.86
CA PHE A 3 -0.65 30.46 -19.86
C PHE A 3 -1.39 30.14 -18.56
N ASN A 4 -2.71 29.97 -18.65
CA ASN A 4 -3.58 29.55 -17.53
C ASN A 4 -4.13 28.12 -17.74
N GLN A 5 -3.50 27.32 -18.62
CA GLN A 5 -3.99 26.00 -19.03
C GLN A 5 -3.45 24.83 -18.19
N SER A 6 -2.39 24.99 -17.39
CA SER A 6 -1.80 23.82 -16.70
C SER A 6 -2.64 23.31 -15.54
N LYS A 7 -3.24 24.19 -14.72
CA LYS A 7 -4.07 23.76 -13.58
C LYS A 7 -5.34 23.01 -13.98
N SER A 8 -5.92 23.35 -15.14
CA SER A 8 -7.14 22.69 -15.64
C SER A 8 -6.86 21.27 -16.14
N MET A 9 -5.72 21.04 -16.79
CA MET A 9 -5.35 19.70 -17.23
C MET A 9 -5.04 18.79 -16.04
N THR A 10 -4.30 19.26 -15.04
CA THR A 10 -3.94 18.44 -13.86
C THR A 10 -5.18 17.92 -13.12
N LYS A 11 -6.20 18.77 -12.96
CA LYS A 11 -7.46 18.38 -12.30
C LYS A 11 -8.26 17.35 -13.12
N GLN A 12 -8.34 17.54 -14.43
CA GLN A 12 -9.04 16.62 -15.32
C GLN A 12 -8.35 15.24 -15.42
N TYR A 13 -7.01 15.20 -15.37
CA TYR A 13 -6.26 13.94 -15.30
C TYR A 13 -6.43 13.26 -13.94
N GLN A 14 -6.44 14.00 -12.83
CA GLN A 14 -6.71 13.45 -11.50
C GLN A 14 -8.11 12.83 -11.42
N GLU A 15 -9.15 13.55 -11.86
CA GLU A 15 -10.54 13.05 -11.91
C GLU A 15 -10.68 11.82 -12.83
N PHE A 16 -9.95 11.77 -13.96
CA PHE A 16 -9.95 10.62 -14.86
C PHE A 16 -9.30 9.37 -14.23
N ASN A 17 -8.25 9.56 -13.42
CA ASN A 17 -7.52 8.46 -12.78
C ASN A 17 -8.27 7.89 -11.57
N GLU A 18 -8.92 8.75 -10.78
CA GLU A 18 -9.83 8.34 -9.71
C GLU A 18 -11.00 7.50 -10.23
N GLN A 19 -11.40 7.64 -11.50
CA GLN A 19 -12.52 6.85 -12.04
C GLN A 19 -12.12 5.44 -12.52
N ARG A 20 -10.82 5.12 -12.66
CA ARG A 20 -10.37 3.87 -13.32
C ARG A 20 -9.45 2.96 -12.52
N ILE A 21 -8.68 3.47 -11.57
CA ILE A 21 -7.75 2.62 -10.82
C ILE A 21 -8.44 2.10 -9.56
N LEU A 22 -8.57 0.78 -9.41
CA LEU A 22 -9.32 0.16 -8.32
C LEU A 22 -8.86 0.60 -6.91
N SER A 23 -7.55 0.78 -6.71
CA SER A 23 -6.96 1.18 -5.42
C SER A 23 -6.93 2.69 -5.16
N HIS A 24 -7.16 3.50 -6.19
CA HIS A 24 -7.17 4.98 -6.10
C HIS A 24 -8.51 5.57 -6.50
N GLY A 25 -9.50 4.71 -6.71
CA GLY A 25 -10.80 5.13 -7.18
C GLY A 25 -11.76 5.34 -6.04
N SER A 26 -12.35 6.53 -5.99
CA SER A 26 -13.44 6.84 -5.07
C SER A 26 -14.65 6.04 -5.51
N LYS A 27 -14.80 4.83 -4.97
CA LYS A 27 -16.12 4.22 -4.94
C LYS A 27 -16.97 5.14 -4.07
N ASN A 28 -18.05 5.67 -4.63
CA ASN A 28 -19.06 6.44 -3.89
C ASN A 28 -19.82 5.59 -2.86
N GLU A 29 -19.34 4.38 -2.55
CA GLU A 29 -19.92 3.43 -1.62
C GLU A 29 -19.23 3.62 -0.25
N SER A 30 -20.03 3.80 0.80
CA SER A 30 -19.50 3.87 2.16
C SER A 30 -18.90 2.51 2.60
N LEU A 31 -18.12 2.51 3.68
CA LEU A 31 -17.62 1.25 4.25
C LEU A 31 -18.77 0.34 4.68
N GLU A 32 -19.82 0.90 5.29
CA GLU A 32 -21.01 0.17 5.73
C GLU A 32 -21.76 -0.45 4.56
N GLU A 33 -21.95 0.31 3.47
CA GLU A 33 -22.58 -0.19 2.24
C GLU A 33 -21.75 -1.32 1.62
N THR A 34 -20.42 -1.15 1.59
CA THR A 34 -19.47 -2.17 1.12
C THR A 34 -19.60 -3.47 1.93
N ILE A 35 -19.64 -3.36 3.26
CA ILE A 35 -19.76 -4.50 4.17
C ILE A 35 -21.10 -5.21 3.95
N GLU A 36 -22.21 -4.47 3.88
CA GLU A 36 -23.53 -5.06 3.69
C GLU A 36 -23.62 -5.76 2.32
N ARG A 37 -23.09 -5.15 1.26
CA ARG A 37 -23.02 -5.79 -0.07
C ARG A 37 -22.22 -7.10 -0.04
N ILE A 38 -21.07 -7.13 0.64
CA ILE A 38 -20.25 -8.34 0.77
C ILE A 38 -20.97 -9.41 1.61
N LYS A 39 -21.63 -9.01 2.69
CA LYS A 39 -22.45 -9.89 3.53
C LYS A 39 -23.59 -10.54 2.73
N GLN A 40 -24.33 -9.76 1.94
CA GLN A 40 -25.37 -10.30 1.06
C GLN A 40 -24.80 -11.29 0.05
N ARG A 41 -23.64 -10.99 -0.55
CA ARG A 41 -22.95 -11.92 -1.45
C ARG A 41 -22.56 -13.22 -0.73
N ILE A 42 -22.02 -13.15 0.49
CA ILE A 42 -21.66 -14.33 1.29
C ILE A 42 -22.89 -15.21 1.53
N ILE A 43 -24.01 -14.61 1.97
CA ILE A 43 -25.27 -15.33 2.23
C ILE A 43 -25.79 -15.99 0.95
N GLN A 44 -25.85 -15.26 -0.16
CA GLN A 44 -26.33 -15.78 -1.44
C GLN A 44 -25.47 -16.92 -1.98
N THR A 45 -24.15 -16.83 -1.76
CA THR A 45 -23.20 -17.83 -2.27
C THR A 45 -23.20 -19.11 -1.43
N GLY A 46 -23.56 -19.02 -0.15
CA GLY A 46 -23.61 -20.15 0.77
C GLY A 46 -22.24 -20.62 1.25
N ASP A 47 -22.24 -21.82 1.84
CA ASP A 47 -21.03 -22.45 2.38
C ASP A 47 -20.00 -22.75 1.29
N LYS A 48 -18.73 -22.76 1.68
CA LYS A 48 -17.59 -23.17 0.85
C LYS A 48 -16.96 -24.45 1.44
N PRO A 49 -16.17 -25.22 0.67
CA PRO A 49 -15.61 -26.50 1.10
C PRO A 49 -14.91 -26.54 2.47
N HIS A 50 -14.43 -25.39 2.98
CA HIS A 50 -13.72 -25.28 4.26
C HIS A 50 -14.17 -24.11 5.14
N VAL A 51 -15.26 -23.42 4.80
CA VAL A 51 -15.73 -22.28 5.58
C VAL A 51 -17.24 -22.10 5.44
N THR A 52 -17.94 -22.04 6.58
CA THR A 52 -19.39 -21.82 6.62
C THR A 52 -19.72 -20.34 6.35
N VAL A 53 -20.96 -20.04 5.98
CA VAL A 53 -21.48 -18.67 5.90
C VAL A 53 -21.23 -17.93 7.22
N ALA A 54 -21.51 -18.56 8.37
CA ALA A 54 -21.28 -17.96 9.68
C ALA A 54 -19.81 -17.54 9.87
N ARG A 55 -18.86 -18.44 9.55
CA ARG A 55 -17.44 -18.10 9.68
C ARG A 55 -16.97 -17.06 8.66
N GLN A 56 -17.52 -17.06 7.45
CA GLN A 56 -17.25 -16.01 6.46
C GLN A 56 -17.72 -14.63 6.96
N LEU A 57 -18.88 -14.56 7.61
CA LEU A 57 -19.41 -13.31 8.19
C LEU A 57 -18.60 -12.84 9.41
N GLU A 58 -18.13 -13.76 10.25
CA GLU A 58 -17.18 -13.43 11.32
C GLU A 58 -15.88 -12.83 10.76
N LEU A 59 -15.29 -13.46 9.75
CA LEU A 59 -14.08 -12.96 9.09
C LEU A 59 -14.30 -11.58 8.45
N LEU A 60 -15.49 -11.32 7.89
CA LEU A 60 -15.84 -9.99 7.38
C LEU A 60 -15.85 -8.94 8.50
N ASN A 61 -16.43 -9.27 9.66
CA ASN A 61 -16.45 -8.37 10.82
C ASN A 61 -15.05 -8.15 11.40
N GLU A 62 -14.25 -9.22 11.50
CA GLU A 62 -12.84 -9.14 11.93
C GLU A 62 -12.03 -8.25 10.98
N LEU A 63 -12.24 -8.38 9.66
CA LEU A 63 -11.57 -7.56 8.64
C LEU A 63 -11.98 -6.09 8.74
N ALA A 64 -13.24 -5.79 9.01
CA ALA A 64 -13.71 -4.42 9.24
C ALA A 64 -13.17 -3.82 10.56
N GLY A 65 -12.62 -4.64 11.46
CA GLY A 65 -12.16 -4.23 12.79
C GLY A 65 -10.82 -3.49 12.82
N PHE A 66 -10.11 -3.36 11.69
CA PHE A 66 -8.83 -2.65 11.64
C PHE A 66 -8.63 -1.88 10.32
N PRO A 67 -7.84 -0.78 10.32
CA PRO A 67 -7.64 0.13 9.19
C PRO A 67 -7.25 -0.53 7.86
N LEU A 68 -6.25 -1.43 7.84
CA LEU A 68 -5.86 -2.12 6.61
C LEU A 68 -7.03 -2.93 6.03
N GLY A 69 -7.82 -3.59 6.88
CA GLY A 69 -8.94 -4.39 6.45
C GLY A 69 -10.10 -3.55 5.90
N GLN A 70 -10.39 -2.41 6.53
CA GLN A 70 -11.34 -1.42 6.02
C GLN A 70 -10.93 -0.91 4.64
N PHE A 71 -9.65 -0.56 4.48
CA PHE A 71 -9.12 -0.12 3.20
C PHE A 71 -9.25 -1.20 2.12
N LEU A 72 -8.89 -2.46 2.44
CA LEU A 72 -9.02 -3.58 1.51
C LEU A 72 -10.47 -3.83 1.08
N LEU A 73 -11.42 -3.70 2.01
CA LEU A 73 -12.85 -3.85 1.72
C LEU A 73 -13.31 -2.82 0.69
N GLN A 74 -12.94 -1.56 0.86
CA GLN A 74 -13.35 -0.47 -0.04
C GLN A 74 -12.61 -0.52 -1.38
N ASN A 75 -11.29 -0.69 -1.35
CA ASN A 75 -10.42 -0.44 -2.51
C ASN A 75 -10.01 -1.71 -3.26
N SER A 76 -10.22 -2.90 -2.68
CA SER A 76 -9.87 -4.19 -3.31
C SER A 76 -8.41 -4.30 -3.78
N GLY A 77 -7.52 -3.50 -3.19
CA GLY A 77 -6.10 -3.36 -3.53
C GLY A 77 -5.38 -2.52 -2.49
N LEU A 78 -4.11 -2.22 -2.71
CA LEU A 78 -3.28 -1.36 -1.86
C LEU A 78 -2.88 -0.10 -2.63
N ASN A 79 -2.84 1.05 -1.96
CA ASN A 79 -2.15 2.25 -2.45
C ASN A 79 -0.68 2.24 -1.96
N GLY A 80 0.06 3.33 -2.20
CA GLY A 80 1.47 3.44 -1.77
C GLY A 80 1.63 3.32 -0.25
N TYR A 81 0.76 3.96 0.54
CA TYR A 81 0.79 3.86 2.00
C TYR A 81 0.62 2.42 2.49
N TRP A 82 -0.44 1.72 2.06
CA TRP A 82 -0.69 0.36 2.54
C TRP A 82 0.31 -0.66 1.99
N THR A 83 0.86 -0.40 0.80
CA THR A 83 1.98 -1.20 0.28
C THR A 83 3.18 -1.07 1.20
N ASP A 84 3.54 0.16 1.59
CA ASP A 84 4.63 0.44 2.51
C ASP A 84 4.43 -0.22 3.88
N TYR A 85 3.24 -0.03 4.46
CA TYR A 85 2.81 -0.67 5.71
C TYR A 85 3.03 -2.19 5.69
N VAL A 86 2.59 -2.85 4.63
CA VAL A 86 2.74 -4.31 4.48
C VAL A 86 4.21 -4.70 4.35
N MET A 87 5.03 -3.94 3.60
CA MET A 87 6.44 -4.25 3.41
C MET A 87 7.25 -4.05 4.70
N GLU A 88 7.01 -2.96 5.42
CA GLU A 88 7.74 -2.60 6.64
C GLU A 88 7.33 -3.42 7.86
N HIS A 89 6.13 -4.02 7.85
CA HIS A 89 5.66 -4.91 8.91
C HIS A 89 6.69 -6.00 9.28
N GLN A 90 7.47 -6.48 8.32
CA GLN A 90 8.46 -7.53 8.56
C GLN A 90 9.59 -7.11 9.53
N TYR A 91 9.88 -5.81 9.64
CA TYR A 91 10.97 -5.28 10.47
C TYR A 91 10.49 -4.85 11.86
N GLN A 92 9.29 -4.27 11.95
CA GLN A 92 8.73 -3.77 13.21
C GLN A 92 7.53 -4.60 13.67
N GLY A 93 6.42 -4.54 12.93
CA GLY A 93 5.14 -5.09 13.39
C GLY A 93 5.13 -6.60 13.64
N ARG A 94 5.96 -7.36 12.92
CA ARG A 94 6.13 -8.80 13.15
C ARG A 94 6.81 -9.10 14.49
N VAL A 95 7.75 -8.26 14.90
CA VAL A 95 8.53 -8.44 16.13
C VAL A 95 7.77 -7.92 17.33
N THR A 96 7.16 -6.74 17.21
CA THR A 96 6.50 -6.04 18.32
C THR A 96 5.03 -6.43 18.48
N GLY A 97 4.37 -6.89 17.41
CA GLY A 97 2.92 -7.03 17.38
C GLY A 97 2.17 -5.70 17.37
N ILE A 98 2.85 -4.60 17.07
CA ILE A 98 2.34 -3.23 17.09
C ILE A 98 2.58 -2.59 15.71
N ASP A 99 1.59 -1.87 15.22
CA ASP A 99 1.64 -1.19 13.93
C ASP A 99 2.45 0.13 13.96
N THR A 100 2.55 0.82 12.82
CA THR A 100 3.29 2.09 12.69
C THR A 100 2.69 3.25 13.50
N GLU A 101 1.44 3.13 13.94
CA GLU A 101 0.73 4.13 14.75
C GLU A 101 0.66 3.75 16.24
N GLY A 102 1.31 2.66 16.64
CA GLY A 102 1.32 2.21 18.04
C GLY A 102 0.13 1.32 18.44
N ARG A 103 -0.72 0.90 17.49
CA ARG A 103 -1.87 0.02 17.75
C ARG A 103 -1.44 -1.43 17.80
N SER A 104 -1.98 -2.19 18.75
CA SER A 104 -1.78 -3.65 18.78
C SER A 104 -2.50 -4.30 17.60
N LEU A 105 -1.80 -5.17 16.87
CA LEU A 105 -2.37 -5.90 15.74
C LEU A 105 -3.41 -6.92 16.21
N THR A 106 -4.53 -6.99 15.51
CA THR A 106 -5.54 -8.05 15.73
C THR A 106 -5.02 -9.41 15.27
N GLU A 107 -5.63 -10.51 15.72
CA GLU A 107 -5.21 -11.85 15.28
C GLU A 107 -5.37 -12.07 13.78
N LEU A 108 -6.47 -11.57 13.18
CA LEU A 108 -6.66 -11.63 11.74
C LEU A 108 -5.64 -10.77 10.99
N GLU A 109 -5.36 -9.57 11.48
CA GLU A 109 -4.33 -8.70 10.87
C GLU A 109 -2.94 -9.34 10.93
N LYS A 110 -2.56 -9.94 12.07
CA LYS A 110 -1.33 -10.73 12.21
C LYS A 110 -1.31 -11.90 11.23
N PHE A 111 -2.40 -12.63 11.10
CA PHE A 111 -2.49 -13.75 10.16
C PHE A 111 -2.27 -13.25 8.73
N ILE A 112 -2.98 -12.19 8.34
CA ILE A 112 -2.89 -11.59 7.01
C ILE A 112 -1.45 -11.16 6.72
N LEU A 113 -0.82 -10.40 7.62
CA LEU A 113 0.52 -9.84 7.39
C LEU A 113 1.67 -10.86 7.52
N ASN A 114 1.49 -11.95 8.27
CA ASN A 114 2.56 -12.92 8.55
C ASN A 114 2.39 -14.29 7.88
N LYS A 115 1.16 -14.65 7.49
CA LYS A 115 0.81 -16.01 7.02
C LYS A 115 0.12 -16.02 5.66
N SER A 116 -0.50 -14.92 5.22
CA SER A 116 -1.01 -14.85 3.84
C SER A 116 0.14 -14.98 2.85
N LEU A 117 0.03 -15.92 1.91
CA LEU A 117 1.04 -16.15 0.88
C LEU A 117 1.33 -14.87 0.08
N MET A 118 0.29 -14.10 -0.24
CA MET A 118 0.42 -12.88 -1.05
C MET A 118 1.27 -11.80 -0.36
N PHE A 119 1.03 -11.55 0.93
CA PHE A 119 1.79 -10.52 1.66
C PHE A 119 3.17 -11.01 2.08
N LEU A 120 3.30 -12.27 2.48
CA LEU A 120 4.60 -12.83 2.81
C LEU A 120 5.54 -12.86 1.60
N ALA A 121 5.04 -13.30 0.43
CA ALA A 121 5.82 -13.28 -0.80
C ALA A 121 6.19 -11.86 -1.24
N SER A 122 5.29 -10.89 -1.04
CA SER A 122 5.58 -9.48 -1.36
C SER A 122 6.64 -8.88 -0.45
N GLN A 123 6.58 -9.16 0.87
CA GLN A 123 7.62 -8.74 1.82
C GLN A 123 8.99 -9.34 1.50
N GLN A 124 9.03 -10.63 1.14
CA GLN A 124 10.27 -11.30 0.69
C GLN A 124 10.79 -10.66 -0.60
N ARG A 125 9.91 -10.45 -1.59
CA ARG A 125 10.27 -9.81 -2.86
C ARG A 125 10.85 -8.42 -2.60
N TYR A 126 10.23 -7.61 -1.74
CA TYR A 126 10.72 -6.30 -1.35
C TYR A 126 12.15 -6.38 -0.77
N ALA A 127 12.38 -7.26 0.20
CA ALA A 127 13.70 -7.44 0.80
C ALA A 127 14.76 -7.95 -0.21
N HIS A 128 14.37 -8.82 -1.14
CA HIS A 128 15.26 -9.31 -2.19
C HIS A 128 15.59 -8.22 -3.21
N PHE A 129 14.60 -7.42 -3.63
CA PHE A 129 14.82 -6.32 -4.56
C PHE A 129 15.77 -5.29 -3.98
N GLY A 130 15.62 -4.90 -2.70
CA GLY A 130 16.56 -4.00 -2.04
C GLY A 130 18.01 -4.52 -2.13
N LYS A 131 18.24 -5.81 -1.85
CA LYS A 131 19.57 -6.43 -1.98
C LYS A 131 20.11 -6.43 -3.42
N VAL A 132 19.23 -6.64 -4.41
CA VAL A 132 19.63 -6.64 -5.82
C VAL A 132 20.02 -5.23 -6.25
N ILE A 133 19.18 -4.24 -5.95
CA ILE A 133 19.39 -2.84 -6.33
C ILE A 133 20.64 -2.26 -5.65
N GLN A 134 20.91 -2.65 -4.40
CA GLN A 134 22.11 -2.23 -3.67
C GLN A 134 23.43 -2.52 -4.42
N ASN A 135 23.49 -3.58 -5.23
CA ASN A 135 24.71 -3.92 -5.99
C ASN A 135 24.97 -2.98 -7.17
N TYR A 136 24.03 -2.10 -7.49
CA TYR A 136 24.14 -1.10 -8.55
C TYR A 136 24.31 0.32 -7.99
N VAL A 137 24.46 0.46 -6.67
CA VAL A 137 24.74 1.75 -6.04
C VAL A 137 26.19 2.12 -6.35
N GLU A 138 26.37 3.18 -7.12
CA GLU A 138 27.65 3.74 -7.52
C GLU A 138 27.54 5.26 -7.74
N GLU A 139 28.68 5.93 -7.92
CA GLU A 139 28.73 7.36 -8.18
C GLU A 139 27.96 7.74 -9.46
N ASP A 140 27.30 8.89 -9.44
CA ASP A 140 26.49 9.45 -10.52
C ASP A 140 25.27 8.60 -10.93
N ILE A 141 24.91 7.56 -10.15
CA ILE A 141 23.76 6.70 -10.45
C ILE A 141 22.43 7.48 -10.39
N VAL A 142 21.51 7.12 -11.29
CA VAL A 142 20.13 7.60 -11.25
C VAL A 142 19.17 6.42 -11.15
N PHE A 143 18.52 6.27 -10.00
CA PHE A 143 17.45 5.29 -9.83
C PHE A 143 16.09 5.94 -10.07
N ALA A 144 15.21 5.21 -10.75
CA ALA A 144 13.82 5.58 -10.93
C ALA A 144 12.89 4.44 -10.47
N SER A 145 11.89 4.76 -9.64
CA SER A 145 10.87 3.81 -9.18
C SER A 145 9.51 4.17 -9.79
N LEU A 146 8.84 3.18 -10.41
CA LEU A 146 7.58 3.34 -11.15
C LEU A 146 6.69 2.09 -11.04
N PRO A 147 5.43 2.20 -10.56
CA PRO A 147 4.93 3.29 -9.71
C PRO A 147 5.74 3.35 -8.41
N SER A 148 6.11 4.56 -7.96
CA SER A 148 7.03 4.68 -6.83
C SER A 148 6.41 4.39 -5.47
N GLY A 149 5.09 4.49 -5.34
CA GLY A 149 4.46 4.59 -4.02
C GLY A 149 5.16 5.67 -3.20
N VAL A 150 5.62 5.28 -2.01
CA VAL A 150 6.39 6.17 -1.10
C VAL A 150 7.92 6.07 -1.27
N ILE A 151 8.42 5.46 -2.35
CA ILE A 151 9.84 5.34 -2.75
C ILE A 151 10.79 4.71 -1.71
N ARG A 152 10.24 3.98 -0.72
CA ARG A 152 11.04 3.40 0.37
C ARG A 152 12.05 2.35 -0.12
N ASP A 153 11.75 1.68 -1.23
CA ASP A 153 12.66 0.73 -1.89
C ASP A 153 14.02 1.36 -2.25
N LEU A 154 14.04 2.63 -2.64
CA LEU A 154 15.28 3.36 -2.95
C LEU A 154 15.84 4.14 -1.76
N LEU A 155 14.99 4.72 -0.91
CA LEU A 155 15.43 5.51 0.25
C LEU A 155 16.17 4.69 1.32
N LYS A 156 15.92 3.38 1.40
CA LYS A 156 16.58 2.48 2.36
C LYS A 156 17.87 1.83 1.84
N LEU A 157 18.32 2.19 0.64
CA LEU A 157 19.63 1.75 0.14
C LEU A 157 20.74 2.45 0.92
N ASP A 158 21.86 1.76 1.06
CA ASP A 158 23.08 2.30 1.66
C ASP A 158 23.89 3.06 0.60
N PHE A 159 23.96 4.37 0.75
CA PHE A 159 24.77 5.26 -0.10
C PHE A 159 26.07 5.69 0.60
N THR A 160 26.50 5.00 1.66
CA THR A 160 27.76 5.33 2.34
C THR A 160 28.94 5.30 1.37
N GLY A 161 29.60 6.45 1.21
CA GLY A 161 30.73 6.60 0.29
C GLY A 161 30.35 6.93 -1.15
N VAL A 162 29.07 7.15 -1.44
CA VAL A 162 28.57 7.70 -2.71
C VAL A 162 28.07 9.12 -2.44
N GLU A 163 28.66 10.11 -3.11
CA GLU A 163 28.36 11.52 -2.85
C GLU A 163 27.32 12.07 -3.82
N ASN A 164 27.40 11.69 -5.09
CA ASN A 164 26.47 12.12 -6.12
C ASN A 164 25.62 10.94 -6.59
N PHE A 165 24.32 11.04 -6.34
CA PHE A 165 23.31 10.13 -6.87
C PHE A 165 21.98 10.87 -7.01
N ARG A 166 21.03 10.28 -7.72
CA ARG A 166 19.68 10.82 -7.85
C ARG A 166 18.62 9.75 -7.76
N LEU A 167 17.61 9.99 -6.94
CA LEU A 167 16.41 9.15 -6.83
C LEU A 167 15.22 9.86 -7.48
N VAL A 168 14.47 9.14 -8.31
CA VAL A 168 13.32 9.67 -9.03
C VAL A 168 12.10 8.79 -8.76
N GLY A 169 11.11 9.33 -8.04
CA GLY A 169 9.81 8.69 -7.86
C GLY A 169 8.81 9.19 -8.90
N ILE A 170 8.14 8.27 -9.59
CA ILE A 170 7.03 8.61 -10.48
C ILE A 170 5.83 7.78 -10.07
N ASP A 171 4.77 8.46 -9.65
CA ASP A 171 3.49 7.85 -9.31
C ASP A 171 2.35 8.71 -9.86
N ILE A 172 1.23 8.06 -10.10
CA ILE A 172 -0.01 8.71 -10.49
C ILE A 172 -0.80 9.17 -9.26
N ASP A 173 -0.56 8.53 -8.12
CA ASP A 173 -1.18 8.87 -6.85
C ASP A 173 -0.44 10.01 -6.15
N SER A 174 -1.09 11.18 -6.08
CA SER A 174 -0.53 12.34 -5.40
C SER A 174 -0.33 12.11 -3.90
N GLU A 175 -1.18 11.30 -3.24
CA GLU A 175 -1.01 11.01 -1.81
C GLU A 175 0.30 10.24 -1.57
N SER A 176 0.55 9.22 -2.39
CA SER A 176 1.81 8.48 -2.38
C SER A 176 3.03 9.38 -2.61
N LEU A 177 2.96 10.34 -3.55
CA LEU A 177 4.04 11.30 -3.78
C LEU A 177 4.26 12.27 -2.61
N GLU A 178 3.21 12.72 -1.93
CA GLU A 178 3.36 13.58 -0.74
C GLU A 178 3.97 12.79 0.43
N LEU A 179 3.59 11.53 0.62
CA LEU A 179 4.22 10.65 1.59
C LEU A 179 5.69 10.35 1.23
N ALA A 180 6.00 10.14 -0.05
CA ALA A 180 7.37 9.96 -0.54
C ALA A 180 8.26 11.16 -0.19
N LYS A 181 7.76 12.38 -0.35
CA LYS A 181 8.48 13.61 0.01
C LYS A 181 8.80 13.67 1.50
N LYS A 182 7.81 13.41 2.35
CA LYS A 182 8.00 13.38 3.81
C LYS A 182 9.01 12.33 4.22
N LEU A 183 8.92 11.14 3.61
CA LEU A 183 9.85 10.07 3.91
C LEU A 183 11.28 10.39 3.44
N ALA A 184 11.43 11.07 2.31
CA ALA A 184 12.74 11.51 1.84
C ALA A 184 13.40 12.52 2.79
N GLU A 185 12.64 13.36 3.49
CA GLU A 185 13.17 14.27 4.52
C GLU A 185 13.70 13.53 5.77
N GLU A 186 13.23 12.30 6.02
CA GLU A 186 13.70 11.48 7.15
C GLU A 186 15.00 10.71 6.84
N TYR A 187 15.23 10.39 5.56
CA TYR A 187 16.37 9.57 5.11
C TYR A 187 17.46 10.36 4.38
N GLY A 188 17.16 11.58 3.92
CA GLY A 188 18.06 12.46 3.17
C GLY A 188 18.79 13.51 3.99
#